data_AF-V6JP90-F1
#
_entry.id   AF-V6JP90-F1
#
_cell.length_a   1.000
_cell.length_b   1.000
_cell.length_c   1.000
_cell.angle_alpha   90.00
_cell.angle_beta   90.00
_cell.angle_gamma   90.00
#
_symmetry.space_group_name_H-M   'P 1'
#
loop_
_entity.id
_entity.type
_entity.pdbx_description
1 polymer ?
#
loop_
_entity_poly.entity_id
_entity_poly.type
_entity_poly.pdbx_seq_one_letter_code
_entity_poly.pdbx_strand_id
1 'polypeptide(L)'
;MSSQRTSGTIAATIRDRITSAVYAPGDSLPTGSDLAAEFGVSPRIIRTALTVLDAEGFVTRGRGAPATVNPRPSTPGSPAPQAAGVMLPDRLRVAFEAEHVTIDSFSLTAETLLDALAYAYQGVRARELAPQSISLRVLVPAADAVLALPRLIDDPNDPRPLDRLHGIMHTCHGMLAMGLDSLKDSHLVSDVSLELRSVPLTPMHKLYLLNGTESLVGYYEVSQRSVPIGGAEEEIWDVLGIEASLFRSSSGPDARDEQEATFVRASARWFESLWSSIARPVTLG
;
A
#
# COMPACT_ATOMS: atom_id res chain seq x y z
N MET A 1 -21.98 31.78 29.67
CA MET A 1 -20.62 31.43 30.13
C MET A 1 -19.75 31.30 28.89
N SER A 2 -18.83 32.25 28.66
CA SER A 2 -18.01 32.30 27.45
C SER A 2 -16.93 31.21 27.52
N SER A 3 -17.02 30.21 26.64
CA SER A 3 -15.99 29.18 26.49
C SER A 3 -14.71 29.85 25.98
N GLN A 4 -13.65 29.86 26.79
CA GLN A 4 -12.36 30.43 26.38
C GLN A 4 -11.81 29.60 25.20
N ARG A 5 -11.89 30.17 24.00
CA ARG A 5 -11.26 29.59 22.80
C ARG A 5 -9.75 29.65 22.96
N THR A 6 -9.11 28.48 23.05
CA THR A 6 -7.65 28.38 23.12
C THR A 6 -7.03 28.48 21.73
N SER A 7 -5.73 28.80 21.66
CA SER A 7 -5.00 28.79 20.39
C SER A 7 -5.00 27.42 19.71
N GLY A 8 -5.05 26.33 20.48
CA GLY A 8 -5.13 24.96 19.94
C GLY A 8 -6.47 24.67 19.25
N THR A 9 -7.58 25.09 19.85
CA THR A 9 -8.92 24.96 19.22
C THR A 9 -9.03 25.80 17.94
N ILE A 10 -8.46 27.00 17.95
CA ILE A 10 -8.46 27.89 16.77
C ILE A 10 -7.59 27.31 15.66
N ALA A 11 -6.41 26.77 15.98
CA ALA A 11 -5.58 26.07 15.01
C ALA A 11 -6.33 24.89 14.39
N ALA A 12 -7.05 24.10 15.18
CA ALA A 12 -7.89 23.01 14.68
C ALA A 12 -8.99 23.49 13.74
N THR A 13 -9.74 24.54 14.08
CA THR A 13 -10.78 25.07 13.18
C THR A 13 -10.21 25.62 11.87
N ILE A 14 -9.07 26.32 11.91
CA ILE A 14 -8.43 26.81 10.69
C ILE A 14 -7.89 25.64 9.86
N ARG A 15 -7.34 24.61 10.50
CA ARG A 15 -6.92 23.37 9.85
C ARG A 15 -8.08 22.71 9.11
N ASP A 16 -9.23 22.57 9.76
CA ASP A 16 -10.44 22.00 9.17
C ASP A 16 -10.91 22.78 7.94
N ARG A 17 -10.80 24.11 7.95
CA ARG A 17 -11.12 24.98 6.80
C ARG A 17 -10.15 24.81 5.64
N ILE A 18 -8.87 24.62 5.92
CA ILE A 18 -7.86 24.32 4.89
C ILE A 18 -8.13 22.92 4.30
N THR A 19 -8.39 21.92 5.14
CA THR A 19 -8.62 20.53 4.68
C THR A 19 -9.95 20.35 3.96
N SER A 20 -10.97 21.16 4.28
CA SER A 20 -12.27 21.19 3.57
C SER A 20 -12.27 22.09 2.34
N ALA A 21 -11.10 22.62 1.95
CA ALA A 21 -10.92 23.51 0.78
C ALA A 21 -11.72 24.82 0.84
N VAL A 22 -12.08 25.30 2.03
CA VAL A 22 -12.59 26.67 2.23
C VAL A 22 -11.49 27.69 1.96
N TYR A 23 -10.24 27.34 2.26
CA TYR A 23 -9.05 28.03 1.78
C TYR A 23 -8.27 27.07 0.89
N ALA A 24 -8.10 27.40 -0.39
CA ALA A 24 -7.39 26.59 -1.34
C ALA A 24 -5.86 26.73 -1.18
N PRO A 25 -5.07 25.73 -1.59
CA PRO A 25 -3.63 25.87 -1.61
C PRO A 25 -3.17 27.06 -2.48
N GLY A 26 -2.27 27.89 -1.94
CA GLY A 26 -1.86 29.16 -2.55
C GLY A 26 -2.71 30.36 -2.16
N ASP A 27 -3.87 30.16 -1.51
CA ASP A 27 -4.69 31.27 -1.02
C ASP A 27 -4.00 31.99 0.14
N SER A 28 -4.24 33.30 0.22
CA SER A 28 -3.90 34.08 1.40
C SER A 28 -5.01 33.94 2.44
N LEU A 29 -4.65 33.54 3.66
CA LEU A 29 -5.58 33.57 4.79
C LEU A 29 -5.99 35.01 5.11
N PRO A 30 -7.17 35.21 5.75
CA PRO A 30 -7.52 36.51 6.31
C PRO A 30 -6.44 37.04 7.27
N THR A 31 -6.37 38.35 7.45
CA THR A 31 -5.32 38.94 8.29
C THR A 31 -5.48 38.51 9.75
N GLY A 32 -4.41 38.60 10.54
CA GLY A 32 -4.47 38.25 11.96
C GLY A 32 -5.50 39.07 12.76
N SER A 33 -5.80 40.30 12.31
CA SER A 33 -6.87 41.15 12.85
C SER A 33 -8.26 40.64 12.47
N ASP A 34 -8.45 40.20 11.22
CA ASP A 34 -9.74 39.69 10.75
C ASP A 34 -10.08 38.37 11.46
N LEU A 35 -9.11 37.47 11.56
CA LEU A 35 -9.26 36.22 12.33
C LEU A 35 -9.50 36.51 13.81
N ALA A 36 -8.85 37.51 14.40
CA ALA A 36 -9.08 37.88 15.80
C ALA A 36 -10.52 38.37 16.04
N ALA A 37 -11.04 39.19 15.12
CA ALA A 37 -12.43 39.64 15.14
C ALA A 37 -13.41 38.48 14.95
N GLU A 38 -13.14 37.59 13.98
CA GLU A 38 -13.97 36.44 13.68
C GLU A 38 -14.08 35.47 14.86
N PHE A 39 -12.93 35.10 15.45
CA PHE A 39 -12.89 34.15 16.56
C PHE A 39 -13.19 34.79 17.92
N GLY A 40 -13.31 36.13 17.99
CA GLY A 40 -13.56 36.88 19.22
C GLY A 40 -12.43 36.74 20.25
N VAL A 41 -11.18 36.69 19.79
CA VAL A 41 -10.00 36.47 20.65
C VAL A 41 -8.93 37.54 20.43
N SER A 42 -7.95 37.61 21.33
CA SER A 42 -6.83 38.54 21.15
C SER A 42 -5.97 38.17 19.92
N PRO A 43 -5.39 39.16 19.20
CA PRO A 43 -4.44 38.91 18.11
C PRO A 43 -3.23 38.04 18.51
N ARG A 44 -2.88 38.01 19.81
CA ARG A 44 -1.84 37.15 20.35
C ARG A 44 -2.21 35.67 20.24
N ILE A 45 -3.46 35.30 20.52
CA ILE A 45 -3.95 33.92 20.43
C ILE A 45 -3.95 33.45 18.97
N ILE A 46 -4.39 34.30 18.04
CA ILE A 46 -4.31 34.04 16.59
C ILE A 46 -2.86 33.83 16.16
N ARG A 47 -1.94 34.69 16.60
CA ARG A 47 -0.52 34.55 16.28
C ARG A 47 0.04 33.21 16.76
N THR A 48 -0.33 32.76 17.95
CA THR A 48 0.06 31.45 18.48
C THR A 48 -0.55 30.31 17.65
N ALA A 49 -1.83 30.39 17.29
CA ALA A 49 -2.49 29.39 16.44
C ALA A 49 -1.84 29.31 15.05
N LEU A 50 -1.53 30.44 14.43
CA LEU A 50 -0.82 30.49 13.14
C LEU A 50 0.62 29.99 13.25
N THR A 51 1.31 30.19 14.38
CA THR A 51 2.63 29.59 14.62
C THR A 51 2.55 28.06 14.70
N VAL A 52 1.50 27.51 15.32
CA VAL A 52 1.26 26.05 15.34
C VAL A 52 1.05 25.53 13.92
N LEU A 53 0.20 26.19 13.13
CA LEU A 53 -0.08 25.77 11.75
C LEU A 53 1.12 25.92 10.81
N ASP A 54 1.98 26.92 11.02
CA ASP A 54 3.24 27.13 10.31
C ASP A 54 4.24 26.00 10.65
N ALA A 55 4.35 25.63 11.92
CA ALA A 55 5.16 24.50 12.36
C ALA A 55 4.65 23.14 11.84
N GLU A 56 3.34 23.00 11.67
CA GLU A 56 2.70 21.82 11.07
C GLU A 56 2.75 21.83 9.52
N GLY A 57 3.24 22.91 8.90
CA GLY A 57 3.38 23.03 7.45
C GLY A 57 2.08 23.32 6.69
N PHE A 58 0.98 23.65 7.38
CA PHE A 58 -0.29 24.02 6.72
C PHE A 58 -0.26 25.41 6.07
N VAL A 59 0.57 26.31 6.60
CA VAL A 59 0.70 27.68 6.11
C VAL A 59 2.17 28.10 6.09
N THR A 60 2.51 29.08 5.25
CA THR A 60 3.79 29.79 5.30
C THR A 60 3.55 31.24 5.69
N ARG A 61 4.34 31.73 6.65
CA ARG A 61 4.25 33.12 7.12
C ARG A 61 5.23 34.04 6.39
N GLY A 62 4.70 35.02 5.66
CA GLY A 62 5.50 36.13 5.14
C GLY A 62 5.80 37.20 6.21
N ARG A 63 6.93 37.93 6.09
CA ARG A 63 7.21 39.10 6.93
C ARG A 63 6.22 40.22 6.59
N GLY A 64 5.22 40.43 7.45
CA GLY A 64 4.23 41.51 7.32
C GLY A 64 3.10 41.26 6.31
N ALA A 65 3.09 40.09 5.66
CA ALA A 65 2.03 39.66 4.75
C ALA A 65 1.09 38.66 5.46
N PRO A 66 -0.16 38.48 4.97
CA PRO A 66 -1.03 37.39 5.41
C PRO A 66 -0.35 36.03 5.24
N ALA A 67 -0.72 35.06 6.09
CA ALA A 67 -0.20 33.70 5.94
C ALA A 67 -0.78 33.07 4.67
N THR A 68 0.06 32.43 3.87
CA THR A 68 -0.37 31.73 2.64
C THR A 68 -0.57 30.26 2.94
N VAL A 69 -1.67 29.67 2.47
CA VAL A 69 -1.92 28.23 2.58
C VAL A 69 -0.91 27.49 1.72
N ASN A 70 -0.17 26.57 2.31
CA ASN A 70 0.82 25.80 1.57
C ASN A 70 0.12 24.87 0.56
N PRO A 71 0.75 24.60 -0.61
CA PRO A 71 0.49 23.37 -1.36
C PRO A 71 0.50 22.24 -0.34
N ARG A 72 -0.61 21.50 -0.24
CA ARG A 72 -0.87 20.46 0.78
C ARG A 72 0.46 19.92 1.28
N PRO A 73 0.89 20.19 2.53
CA PRO A 73 2.11 19.59 3.02
C PRO A 73 1.93 18.09 2.79
N SER A 74 2.81 17.51 1.97
CA SER A 74 2.99 16.07 1.98
C SER A 74 3.28 15.79 3.44
N THR A 75 2.34 15.17 4.15
CA THR A 75 2.53 14.83 5.55
C THR A 75 3.94 14.25 5.67
N PRO A 76 4.86 14.83 6.47
CA PRO A 76 6.11 14.16 6.74
C PRO A 76 5.74 12.81 7.38
N GLY A 77 5.80 11.72 6.61
CA GLY A 77 5.41 10.40 7.09
C GLY A 77 4.73 9.47 6.09
N SER A 78 4.19 9.94 4.96
CA SER A 78 3.74 9.02 3.91
C SER A 78 4.61 9.17 2.66
N PRO A 79 5.49 8.19 2.36
CA PRO A 79 6.25 8.21 1.12
C PRO A 79 5.28 8.30 -0.07
N ALA A 80 5.66 9.08 -1.08
CA ALA A 80 4.92 9.11 -2.34
C ALA A 80 4.76 7.68 -2.89
N PRO A 81 3.71 7.40 -3.69
CA PRO A 81 3.62 6.13 -4.40
C PRO A 81 4.93 5.84 -5.13
N GLN A 82 5.43 4.62 -4.97
CA GLN A 82 6.67 4.14 -5.59
C GLN A 82 6.40 2.83 -6.32
N ALA A 83 7.29 2.48 -7.25
CA ALA A 83 7.25 1.18 -7.91
C ALA A 83 7.21 0.04 -6.88
N ALA A 84 6.46 -1.02 -7.19
CA ALA A 84 6.27 -2.12 -6.26
C ALA A 84 7.57 -2.83 -5.88
N GLY A 85 8.51 -2.95 -6.84
CA GLY A 85 9.85 -3.47 -6.58
C GLY A 85 10.71 -2.61 -5.63
N VAL A 86 10.27 -1.40 -5.28
CA VAL A 86 10.96 -0.53 -4.31
C VAL A 86 10.21 -0.49 -2.99
N MET A 87 8.89 -0.24 -3.03
CA MET A 87 8.10 -0.04 -1.81
C MET A 87 7.85 -1.36 -1.06
N LEU A 88 7.55 -2.46 -1.76
CA LEU A 88 7.21 -3.72 -1.09
C LEU A 88 8.39 -4.30 -0.29
N PRO A 89 9.64 -4.35 -0.81
CA PRO A 89 10.79 -4.81 -0.01
C PRO A 89 11.02 -3.98 1.26
N ASP A 90 10.91 -2.65 1.18
CA ASP A 90 11.07 -1.77 2.35
C ASP A 90 10.01 -2.06 3.42
N ARG A 91 8.75 -2.19 3.00
CA ARG A 91 7.64 -2.44 3.92
C ARG A 91 7.68 -3.85 4.50
N LEU A 92 8.09 -4.86 3.72
CA LEU A 92 8.32 -6.20 4.23
C LEU A 92 9.45 -6.23 5.26
N ARG A 93 10.56 -5.53 5.03
CA ARG A 93 11.64 -5.42 6.02
C ARG A 93 11.12 -4.91 7.36
N VAL A 94 10.30 -3.85 7.36
CA VAL A 94 9.68 -3.32 8.58
C VAL A 94 8.69 -4.32 9.20
N ALA A 95 7.88 -5.01 8.39
CA ALA A 95 6.97 -6.04 8.90
C ALA A 95 7.73 -7.20 9.60
N PHE A 96 8.91 -7.56 9.10
CA PHE A 96 9.77 -8.60 9.67
C PHE A 96 10.51 -8.20 10.95
N GLU A 97 10.38 -6.94 11.41
CA GLU A 97 10.85 -6.53 12.74
C GLU A 97 9.93 -7.07 13.85
N ALA A 98 8.72 -7.53 13.51
CA ALA A 98 7.79 -8.14 14.46
C ALA A 98 8.17 -9.60 14.79
N GLU A 99 7.82 -10.03 16.01
CA GLU A 99 8.00 -11.41 16.48
C GLU A 99 7.15 -12.41 15.67
N HIS A 100 5.94 -12.00 15.28
CA HIS A 100 5.02 -12.79 14.48
C HIS A 100 4.66 -12.03 13.21
N VAL A 101 5.13 -12.54 12.07
CA VAL A 101 4.92 -11.93 10.76
C VAL A 101 3.71 -12.57 10.10
N THR A 102 2.74 -11.76 9.67
CA THR A 102 1.61 -12.22 8.85
C THR A 102 1.55 -11.44 7.55
N ILE A 103 1.37 -12.16 6.45
CA ILE A 103 1.29 -11.59 5.11
C ILE A 103 0.12 -12.22 4.40
N ASP A 104 -0.85 -11.40 4.01
CA ASP A 104 -1.90 -11.80 3.10
C ASP A 104 -1.68 -11.11 1.75
N SER A 105 -1.60 -11.87 0.67
CA SER A 105 -1.38 -11.34 -0.66
C SER A 105 -2.47 -11.76 -1.62
N PHE A 106 -3.02 -10.81 -2.37
CA PHE A 106 -3.82 -11.07 -3.56
C PHE A 106 -3.08 -10.50 -4.77
N SER A 107 -2.74 -11.33 -5.75
CA SER A 107 -1.97 -10.89 -6.92
C SER A 107 -2.19 -11.81 -8.13
N LEU A 108 -1.71 -11.38 -9.30
CA LEU A 108 -1.81 -12.17 -10.53
C LEU A 108 -0.86 -13.38 -10.52
N THR A 109 0.44 -13.15 -10.32
CA THR A 109 1.46 -14.22 -10.38
C THR A 109 2.20 -14.46 -9.06
N ALA A 110 2.06 -13.57 -8.08
CA ALA A 110 2.91 -13.47 -6.89
C ALA A 110 4.40 -13.18 -7.15
N GLU A 111 4.81 -12.88 -8.39
CA GLU A 111 6.21 -12.61 -8.75
C GLU A 111 6.82 -11.44 -7.98
N THR A 112 6.09 -10.32 -7.87
CA THR A 112 6.55 -9.15 -7.10
C THR A 112 6.69 -9.45 -5.61
N LEU A 113 5.85 -10.33 -5.05
CA LEU A 113 5.95 -10.75 -3.65
C LEU A 113 7.20 -11.62 -3.44
N LEU A 114 7.41 -12.58 -4.33
CA LEU A 114 8.56 -13.47 -4.30
C LEU A 114 9.87 -12.68 -4.32
N ASP A 115 9.99 -11.75 -5.26
CA ASP A 115 11.16 -10.87 -5.37
C ASP A 115 11.37 -10.04 -4.10
N ALA A 116 10.32 -9.43 -3.57
CA ALA A 116 10.41 -8.60 -2.38
C ALA A 116 10.74 -9.38 -1.09
N LEU A 117 10.23 -10.60 -0.95
CA LEU A 117 10.54 -11.48 0.19
C LEU A 117 12.00 -11.90 0.24
N ALA A 118 12.67 -11.98 -0.92
CA ALA A 118 14.09 -12.33 -0.97
C ALA A 118 14.93 -11.39 -0.08
N TYR A 119 14.62 -10.09 -0.08
CA TYR A 119 15.30 -9.09 0.75
C TYR A 119 15.07 -9.32 2.25
N ALA A 120 13.82 -9.58 2.66
CA ALA A 120 13.49 -9.87 4.05
C ALA A 120 14.19 -11.16 4.53
N TYR A 121 14.23 -12.19 3.68
CA TYR A 121 14.92 -13.44 3.99
C TYR A 121 16.44 -13.26 4.11
N GLN A 122 17.06 -12.37 3.33
CA GLN A 122 18.47 -12.03 3.53
C GLN A 122 18.70 -11.37 4.90
N GLY A 123 17.84 -10.45 5.32
CA GLY A 123 17.93 -9.85 6.67
C GLY A 123 17.80 -10.88 7.79
N VAL A 124 16.92 -11.88 7.62
CA VAL A 124 16.80 -13.01 8.58
C VAL A 124 18.07 -13.87 8.61
N ARG A 125 18.64 -14.19 7.44
CA ARG A 125 19.90 -14.96 7.33
C ARG A 125 21.08 -14.20 7.93
N ALA A 126 21.10 -12.88 7.77
CA ALA A 126 22.09 -11.98 8.36
C ALA A 126 21.89 -11.77 9.88
N ARG A 127 20.81 -12.31 10.46
CA ARG A 127 20.41 -12.11 11.87
C ARG A 127 20.10 -10.64 12.23
N GLU A 128 19.80 -9.83 11.24
CA GLU A 128 19.31 -8.45 11.41
C GLU A 128 17.81 -8.42 11.73
N LEU A 129 17.09 -9.42 11.22
CA LEU A 129 15.67 -9.68 11.48
C LEU A 129 15.55 -11.04 12.16
N ALA A 130 14.68 -11.16 13.16
CA ALA A 130 14.55 -12.38 13.95
C ALA A 130 13.08 -12.70 14.30
N PRO A 131 12.19 -12.86 13.30
CA PRO A 131 10.83 -13.28 13.56
C PRO A 131 10.81 -14.72 14.11
N GLN A 132 9.91 -14.99 15.05
CA GLN A 132 9.69 -16.35 15.55
C GLN A 132 8.78 -17.16 14.64
N SER A 133 7.81 -16.49 14.01
CA SER A 133 6.90 -17.12 13.06
C SER A 133 6.64 -16.27 11.82
N ILE A 134 6.44 -16.93 10.67
CA ILE A 134 6.03 -16.31 9.42
C ILE A 134 4.82 -17.06 8.85
N SER A 135 3.68 -16.38 8.74
CA SER A 135 2.46 -16.92 8.12
C SER A 135 2.16 -16.18 6.83
N LEU A 136 2.13 -16.91 5.71
CA LEU A 136 1.89 -16.36 4.38
C LEU A 136 0.62 -16.98 3.77
N ARG A 137 -0.39 -16.16 3.48
CA ARG A 137 -1.59 -16.54 2.73
C ARG A 137 -1.59 -15.85 1.38
N VAL A 138 -1.71 -16.62 0.30
CA VAL A 138 -1.62 -16.10 -1.07
C VAL A 138 -2.86 -16.49 -1.87
N LEU A 139 -3.55 -15.47 -2.38
CA LEU A 139 -4.64 -15.58 -3.35
C LEU A 139 -4.15 -15.22 -4.75
N VAL A 140 -4.43 -16.12 -5.68
CA VAL A 140 -4.10 -16.02 -7.10
C VAL A 140 -5.30 -16.38 -7.97
N PRO A 141 -5.33 -16.06 -9.26
CA PRO A 141 -6.40 -16.56 -10.13
C PRO A 141 -6.39 -18.09 -10.20
N ALA A 142 -7.54 -18.70 -10.44
CA ALA A 142 -7.63 -20.13 -10.71
C ALA A 142 -7.12 -20.46 -12.12
N ALA A 143 -6.39 -21.57 -12.25
CA ALA A 143 -5.81 -21.98 -13.53
C ALA A 143 -6.87 -22.38 -14.57
N ASP A 144 -8.09 -22.69 -14.12
CA ASP A 144 -9.26 -22.99 -14.95
C ASP A 144 -10.17 -21.77 -15.18
N ALA A 145 -9.79 -20.59 -14.67
CA ALA A 145 -10.57 -19.37 -14.85
C ALA A 145 -10.35 -18.76 -16.24
N VAL A 146 -11.43 -18.23 -16.82
CA VAL A 146 -11.34 -17.37 -18.01
C VAL A 146 -10.89 -15.99 -17.56
N LEU A 147 -9.61 -15.69 -17.74
CA LEU A 147 -9.05 -14.38 -17.41
C LEU A 147 -9.18 -13.41 -18.59
N ALA A 148 -9.41 -12.14 -18.31
CA ALA A 148 -9.43 -11.11 -19.35
C ALA A 148 -8.03 -10.82 -19.92
N LEU A 149 -6.98 -11.13 -19.15
CA LEU A 149 -5.57 -10.87 -19.45
C LEU A 149 -4.69 -11.97 -18.83
N PRO A 150 -3.49 -12.22 -19.40
CA PRO A 150 -3.01 -11.71 -20.68
C PRO A 150 -3.71 -12.39 -21.87
N ARG A 151 -3.68 -11.75 -23.04
CA ARG A 151 -4.23 -12.30 -24.29
C ARG A 151 -3.49 -11.75 -25.51
N LEU A 152 -3.43 -12.49 -26.61
CA LEU A 152 -2.88 -11.96 -27.87
C LEU A 152 -3.73 -10.78 -28.37
N ILE A 153 -3.08 -9.85 -29.06
CA ILE A 153 -3.76 -8.73 -29.73
C ILE A 153 -4.61 -9.25 -30.89
N ASP A 154 -4.04 -10.13 -31.72
CA ASP A 154 -4.68 -10.60 -32.96
C ASP A 154 -5.63 -11.78 -32.76
N ASP A 155 -5.41 -12.61 -31.72
CA ASP A 155 -6.31 -13.71 -31.35
C ASP A 155 -6.59 -13.75 -29.83
N PRO A 156 -7.61 -13.02 -29.35
CA PRO A 156 -7.95 -12.94 -27.93
C PRO A 156 -8.27 -14.27 -27.24
N ASN A 157 -8.55 -15.34 -27.98
CA ASN A 157 -8.92 -16.65 -27.42
C ASN A 157 -7.76 -17.67 -27.47
N ASP A 158 -6.59 -17.28 -27.97
CA ASP A 158 -5.42 -18.14 -27.98
C ASP A 158 -5.01 -18.48 -26.53
N PRO A 159 -4.84 -19.77 -26.19
CA PRO A 159 -4.53 -20.19 -24.82
C PRO A 159 -3.09 -19.90 -24.40
N ARG A 160 -2.16 -19.71 -25.35
CA ARG A 160 -0.72 -19.66 -25.06
C ARG A 160 -0.30 -18.55 -24.08
N PRO A 161 -0.87 -17.33 -24.12
CA PRO A 161 -0.59 -16.30 -23.11
C PRO A 161 -1.00 -16.72 -21.68
N LEU A 162 -2.14 -17.40 -21.53
CA LEU A 162 -2.61 -17.90 -20.24
C LEU A 162 -1.78 -19.10 -19.76
N ASP A 163 -1.42 -20.02 -20.66
CA ASP A 163 -0.52 -21.13 -20.34
C ASP A 163 0.84 -20.62 -19.82
N ARG A 164 1.38 -19.57 -20.46
CA ARG A 164 2.58 -18.89 -20.00
C ARG A 164 2.39 -18.28 -18.61
N LEU A 165 1.26 -17.60 -18.37
CA LEU A 165 0.94 -17.04 -17.05
C LEU A 165 0.92 -18.14 -15.97
N HIS A 166 0.25 -19.26 -16.24
CA HIS A 166 0.19 -20.41 -15.33
C HIS A 166 1.57 -21.00 -15.04
N GLY A 167 2.45 -21.08 -16.03
CA GLY A 167 3.85 -21.49 -15.83
C GLY A 167 4.62 -20.58 -14.87
N ILE A 168 4.42 -19.25 -14.99
CA ILE A 168 5.03 -18.27 -14.07
C ILE A 168 4.45 -18.43 -12.66
N MET A 169 3.13 -18.55 -12.54
CA MET A 169 2.46 -18.77 -11.26
C MET A 169 2.99 -20.01 -10.55
N HIS A 170 3.06 -21.14 -11.25
CA HIS A 170 3.59 -22.39 -10.71
C HIS A 170 5.03 -22.23 -10.20
N THR A 171 5.88 -21.57 -10.99
CA THR A 171 7.26 -21.27 -10.59
C THR A 171 7.31 -20.40 -9.34
N CYS A 172 6.53 -19.32 -9.31
CA CYS A 172 6.52 -18.39 -8.17
C CYS A 172 6.04 -19.07 -6.89
N HIS A 173 4.98 -19.88 -6.96
CA HIS A 173 4.45 -20.60 -5.81
C HIS A 173 5.46 -21.60 -5.23
N GLY A 174 6.14 -22.37 -6.08
CA GLY A 174 7.19 -23.29 -5.67
C GLY A 174 8.36 -22.56 -4.99
N MET A 175 8.80 -21.44 -5.56
CA MET A 175 9.89 -20.64 -4.97
C MET A 175 9.51 -19.99 -3.64
N LEU A 176 8.26 -19.56 -3.47
CA LEU A 176 7.76 -19.04 -2.18
C LEU A 176 7.82 -20.12 -1.09
N ALA A 177 7.37 -21.35 -1.41
CA ALA A 177 7.42 -22.48 -0.49
C ALA A 177 8.87 -22.81 -0.11
N MET A 178 9.73 -22.98 -1.11
CA MET A 178 11.16 -23.27 -0.91
C MET A 178 11.86 -22.20 -0.04
N GLY A 179 11.51 -20.93 -0.21
CA GLY A 179 12.08 -19.84 0.57
C GLY A 179 11.74 -19.94 2.06
N LEU A 180 10.48 -20.21 2.39
CA LEU A 180 10.02 -20.41 3.77
C LEU A 180 10.62 -21.67 4.40
N ASP A 181 10.57 -22.80 3.68
CA ASP A 181 11.14 -24.07 4.13
C ASP A 181 12.63 -23.92 4.41
N SER A 182 13.36 -23.21 3.55
CA SER A 182 14.79 -22.95 3.76
C SER A 182 15.09 -22.19 5.06
N LEU A 183 14.25 -21.25 5.48
CA LEU A 183 14.41 -20.55 6.77
C LEU A 183 14.15 -21.48 7.96
N LYS A 184 13.13 -22.34 7.85
CA LYS A 184 12.77 -23.31 8.89
C LYS A 184 13.84 -24.41 9.03
N ASP A 185 14.30 -24.98 7.92
CA ASP A 185 15.32 -26.02 7.90
C ASP A 185 16.67 -25.51 8.41
N SER A 186 16.96 -24.22 8.21
CA SER A 186 18.14 -23.56 8.76
C SER A 186 17.99 -23.17 10.23
N HIS A 187 16.86 -23.49 10.86
CA HIS A 187 16.50 -23.10 12.23
C HIS A 187 16.62 -21.58 12.47
N LEU A 188 16.32 -20.78 11.44
CA LEU A 188 16.31 -19.32 11.54
C LEU A 188 14.96 -18.80 12.05
N VAL A 189 13.88 -19.51 11.72
CA VAL A 189 12.50 -19.21 12.12
C VAL A 189 11.85 -20.51 12.61
N SER A 190 11.19 -20.46 13.76
CA SER A 190 10.67 -21.65 14.44
C SER A 190 9.44 -22.23 13.75
N ASP A 191 8.58 -21.34 13.25
CA ASP A 191 7.30 -21.70 12.65
C ASP A 191 7.08 -20.94 11.34
N VAL A 192 6.79 -21.67 10.27
CA VAL A 192 6.46 -21.08 8.97
C VAL A 192 5.25 -21.78 8.38
N SER A 193 4.35 -21.02 7.78
CA SER A 193 3.20 -21.54 7.04
C SER A 193 3.03 -20.81 5.71
N LEU A 194 2.70 -21.58 4.67
CA LEU A 194 2.27 -21.08 3.38
C LEU A 194 0.93 -21.73 3.02
N GLU A 195 -0.09 -20.91 2.86
CA GLU A 195 -1.36 -21.33 2.29
C GLU A 195 -1.58 -20.64 0.95
N LEU A 196 -1.76 -21.43 -0.10
CA LEU A 196 -2.10 -20.95 -1.43
C LEU A 196 -3.56 -21.29 -1.72
N ARG A 197 -4.32 -20.29 -2.16
CA ARG A 197 -5.68 -20.49 -2.67
C ARG A 197 -5.89 -19.74 -3.97
N SER A 198 -6.78 -20.27 -4.80
CA SER A 198 -7.13 -19.70 -6.10
C SER A 198 -8.57 -19.19 -6.13
N VAL A 199 -8.81 -18.11 -6.88
CA VAL A 199 -10.14 -17.51 -7.07
C VAL A 199 -10.50 -17.37 -8.56
N PRO A 200 -11.76 -17.60 -8.96
CA PRO A 200 -12.16 -17.58 -10.37
C PRO A 200 -12.46 -16.14 -10.86
N LEU A 201 -11.46 -15.26 -10.83
CA LEU A 201 -11.58 -13.87 -11.28
C LEU A 201 -10.28 -13.37 -11.90
N THR A 202 -10.38 -12.30 -12.72
CA THR A 202 -9.19 -11.59 -13.23
C THR A 202 -8.73 -10.56 -12.21
N PRO A 203 -7.52 -10.68 -11.64
CA PRO A 203 -6.96 -9.67 -10.76
C PRO A 203 -6.73 -8.35 -11.51
N MET A 204 -7.38 -7.28 -11.05
CA MET A 204 -7.21 -5.91 -11.58
C MET A 204 -6.37 -5.02 -10.65
N HIS A 205 -5.95 -5.56 -9.51
CA HIS A 205 -5.03 -4.94 -8.59
C HIS A 205 -4.25 -6.03 -7.84
N LYS A 206 -3.12 -5.66 -7.25
CA LYS A 206 -2.42 -6.40 -6.21
C LYS A 206 -2.73 -5.79 -4.86
N LEU A 207 -2.84 -6.62 -3.85
CA LEU A 207 -3.01 -6.24 -2.45
C LEU A 207 -2.01 -7.04 -1.61
N TYR A 208 -1.32 -6.33 -0.71
CA TYR A 208 -0.52 -6.94 0.36
C TYR A 208 -1.00 -6.37 1.69
N LEU A 209 -1.37 -7.24 2.62
CA LEU A 209 -1.69 -6.88 3.99
C LEU A 209 -0.57 -7.40 4.89
N LEU A 210 0.06 -6.51 5.64
CA LEU A 210 1.22 -6.83 6.46
C LEU A 210 0.87 -6.65 7.95
N ASN A 211 1.08 -7.70 8.73
CA ASN A 211 0.88 -7.77 10.18
C ASN A 211 -0.50 -7.28 10.68
N GLY A 212 -1.51 -7.27 9.79
CA GLY A 212 -2.84 -6.71 10.08
C GLY A 212 -2.89 -5.18 10.27
N THR A 213 -1.77 -4.49 10.11
CA THR A 213 -1.66 -3.04 10.37
C THR A 213 -1.44 -2.21 9.11
N GLU A 214 -1.11 -2.85 7.99
CA GLU A 214 -0.76 -2.13 6.78
C GLU A 214 -1.36 -2.79 5.54
N SER A 215 -1.76 -1.97 4.57
CA SER A 215 -2.25 -2.36 3.25
C SER A 215 -1.42 -1.66 2.18
N LEU A 216 -0.94 -2.42 1.20
CA LEU A 216 -0.30 -1.93 -0.01
C LEU A 216 -1.12 -2.37 -1.22
N VAL A 217 -1.64 -1.41 -1.98
CA VAL A 217 -2.46 -1.69 -3.18
C VAL A 217 -1.76 -1.14 -4.41
N GLY A 218 -1.74 -1.88 -5.51
CA GLY A 218 -1.32 -1.36 -6.81
C GLY A 218 -2.26 -1.84 -7.91
N TYR A 219 -2.60 -0.95 -8.84
CA TYR A 219 -3.47 -1.32 -9.95
C TYR A 219 -2.68 -1.99 -11.06
N TYR A 220 -3.30 -2.99 -11.68
CA TYR A 220 -2.77 -3.59 -12.89
C TYR A 220 -3.22 -2.75 -14.09
N GLU A 221 -2.30 -1.97 -14.65
CA GLU A 221 -2.54 -1.20 -15.86
C GLU A 221 -2.32 -2.07 -17.09
N VAL A 222 -3.28 -2.04 -18.00
CA VAL A 222 -3.23 -2.81 -19.25
C VAL A 222 -2.27 -2.12 -20.20
N SER A 223 -1.28 -2.86 -20.69
CA SER A 223 -0.31 -2.36 -21.65
C SER A 223 -0.03 -3.40 -22.73
N GLN A 224 0.44 -2.93 -23.88
CA GLN A 224 0.91 -3.78 -24.96
C GLN A 224 2.35 -4.22 -24.65
N ARG A 225 2.63 -5.52 -24.81
CA ARG A 225 3.96 -6.08 -24.61
C ARG A 225 4.28 -7.12 -25.69
N SER A 226 5.53 -7.11 -26.12
CA SER A 226 6.14 -8.20 -26.89
C SER A 226 6.69 -9.23 -25.91
N VAL A 227 6.29 -10.49 -26.06
CA VAL A 227 6.78 -11.59 -25.22
C VAL A 227 7.11 -12.84 -26.04
N PRO A 228 8.14 -13.61 -25.62
CA PRO A 228 8.45 -14.88 -26.27
C PRO A 228 7.39 -15.93 -25.90
N ILE A 229 6.69 -16.46 -26.90
CA ILE A 229 5.72 -17.56 -26.78
C ILE A 229 5.98 -18.56 -27.90
N GLY A 230 6.25 -19.83 -27.55
CA GLY A 230 6.47 -20.88 -28.56
C GLY A 230 7.68 -20.65 -29.48
N GLY A 231 8.65 -19.84 -29.06
CA GLY A 231 9.86 -19.52 -29.84
C GLY A 231 9.71 -18.33 -30.81
N ALA A 232 8.55 -17.66 -30.83
CA ALA A 232 8.33 -16.40 -31.55
C ALA A 232 8.03 -15.26 -30.56
N GLU A 233 8.35 -14.03 -30.95
CA GLU A 233 7.89 -12.82 -30.24
C GLU A 233 6.44 -12.54 -30.65
N GLU A 234 5.55 -12.55 -29.67
CA GLU A 234 4.12 -12.34 -29.85
C GLU A 234 3.69 -11.05 -29.12
N GLU A 235 2.79 -10.29 -29.74
CA GLU A 235 2.24 -9.07 -29.15
C GLU A 235 0.96 -9.37 -28.35
N ILE A 236 1.01 -9.08 -27.05
CA ILE A 236 -0.09 -9.35 -26.11
C ILE A 236 -0.58 -8.06 -25.43
N TRP A 237 -1.86 -8.06 -25.05
CA TRP A 237 -2.33 -7.24 -23.95
C TRP A 237 -1.98 -7.95 -22.64
N ASP A 238 -1.25 -7.27 -21.76
CA ASP A 238 -0.76 -7.78 -20.49
C ASP A 238 -0.88 -6.71 -19.39
N VAL A 239 -0.45 -7.04 -18.17
CA VAL A 239 -0.35 -6.09 -17.07
C VAL A 239 1.05 -6.06 -16.46
N LEU A 240 1.53 -4.87 -16.13
CA LEU A 240 2.85 -4.70 -15.52
C LEU A 240 2.78 -4.88 -14.00
N GLY A 241 3.54 -5.85 -13.50
CA GLY A 241 3.64 -6.16 -12.08
C GLY A 241 4.58 -5.24 -11.32
N ILE A 242 5.89 -5.34 -11.56
CA ILE A 242 6.93 -4.78 -10.67
C ILE A 242 7.00 -3.23 -10.72
N GLU A 243 6.77 -2.64 -11.89
CA GLU A 243 6.86 -1.17 -12.08
C GLU A 243 5.58 -0.44 -11.65
N ALA A 244 4.47 -1.15 -11.49
CA ALA A 244 3.21 -0.53 -11.09
C ALA A 244 3.31 0.06 -9.68
N SER A 245 2.84 1.30 -9.54
CA SER A 245 2.87 2.06 -8.29
C SER A 245 2.12 1.34 -7.17
N LEU A 246 2.70 1.33 -5.97
CA LEU A 246 2.03 0.93 -4.74
C LEU A 246 1.56 2.15 -3.95
N PHE A 247 0.34 2.05 -3.46
CA PHE A 247 -0.32 2.99 -2.57
C PHE A 247 -0.38 2.35 -1.19
N ARG A 248 0.24 3.01 -0.23
CA ARG A 248 0.29 2.57 1.16
C ARG A 248 -0.89 3.11 1.96
N SER A 249 -1.40 2.28 2.85
CA SER A 249 -2.32 2.65 3.90
C SER A 249 -1.93 1.98 5.23
N SER A 250 -1.80 2.74 6.32
CA SER A 250 -1.57 2.21 7.67
C SER A 250 -2.79 2.36 8.59
N SER A 251 -2.97 1.40 9.51
CA SER A 251 -3.85 1.51 10.68
C SER A 251 -3.06 1.53 12.00
N GLY A 252 -1.73 1.65 11.92
CA GLY A 252 -0.82 1.77 13.06
C GLY A 252 -0.62 3.21 13.54
N PRO A 253 0.38 3.47 14.41
CA PRO A 253 0.69 4.80 14.92
C PRO A 253 1.06 5.83 13.85
N ASP A 254 1.44 5.36 12.66
CA ASP A 254 1.84 6.16 11.50
C ASP A 254 0.70 6.37 10.49
N ALA A 255 -0.54 5.96 10.82
CA ALA A 255 -1.72 6.27 10.03
C ALA A 255 -1.93 7.80 9.97
N ARG A 256 -2.23 8.32 8.78
CA ARG A 256 -2.50 9.75 8.56
C ARG A 256 -3.83 10.17 9.15
N ASP A 257 -4.84 9.32 9.02
CA ASP A 257 -6.21 9.58 9.48
C ASP A 257 -7.01 8.27 9.67
N GLU A 258 -8.23 8.42 10.18
CA GLU A 258 -9.17 7.31 10.39
C GLU A 258 -9.62 6.67 9.06
N GLN A 259 -9.56 7.40 7.94
CA GLN A 259 -9.94 6.88 6.64
C GLN A 259 -8.91 5.86 6.15
N GLU A 260 -7.62 6.12 6.35
CA GLU A 260 -6.53 5.19 6.05
C GLU A 260 -6.64 3.90 6.89
N ALA A 261 -6.86 4.05 8.20
CA ALA A 261 -7.07 2.91 9.08
C ALA A 261 -8.32 2.09 8.69
N THR A 262 -9.39 2.78 8.27
CA THR A 262 -10.60 2.14 7.76
C THR A 262 -10.36 1.43 6.45
N PHE A 263 -9.52 1.97 5.56
CA PHE A 263 -9.12 1.33 4.31
C PHE A 263 -8.39 0.02 4.57
N VAL A 264 -7.42 -0.01 5.49
CA VAL A 264 -6.71 -1.25 5.87
C VAL A 264 -7.70 -2.33 6.34
N ARG A 265 -8.62 -1.97 7.25
CA ARG A 265 -9.65 -2.89 7.74
C ARG A 265 -10.60 -3.35 6.63
N ALA A 266 -10.96 -2.47 5.70
CA ALA A 266 -11.81 -2.81 4.57
C ALA A 266 -11.11 -3.78 3.61
N SER A 267 -9.83 -3.55 3.30
CA SER A 267 -9.00 -4.44 2.48
C SER A 267 -8.84 -5.82 3.12
N ALA A 268 -8.62 -5.88 4.44
CA ALA A 268 -8.58 -7.15 5.17
C ALA A 268 -9.90 -7.92 5.11
N ARG A 269 -11.04 -7.24 5.32
CA ARG A 269 -12.37 -7.87 5.16
C ARG A 269 -12.61 -8.34 3.73
N TRP A 270 -12.17 -7.58 2.73
CA TRP A 270 -12.30 -7.95 1.32
C TRP A 270 -11.47 -9.21 1.02
N PHE A 271 -10.21 -9.25 1.45
CA PHE A 271 -9.35 -10.42 1.31
C PHE A 271 -9.99 -11.65 1.97
N GLU A 272 -10.44 -11.52 3.22
CA GLU A 272 -11.06 -12.61 3.96
C GLU A 272 -12.37 -13.07 3.32
N SER A 273 -13.15 -12.15 2.74
CA SER A 273 -14.38 -12.49 2.02
C SER A 273 -14.09 -13.42 0.83
N LEU A 274 -13.00 -13.22 0.09
CA LEU A 274 -12.59 -14.14 -0.97
C LEU A 274 -12.02 -15.42 -0.38
N TRP A 275 -11.10 -15.29 0.57
CA TRP A 275 -10.37 -16.41 1.20
C TRP A 275 -11.31 -17.47 1.78
N SER A 276 -12.34 -17.04 2.50
CA SER A 276 -13.26 -17.92 3.23
C SER A 276 -14.45 -18.41 2.40
N SER A 277 -14.71 -17.85 1.22
CA SER A 277 -15.90 -18.19 0.41
C SER A 277 -15.57 -18.95 -0.87
N ILE A 278 -15.16 -18.24 -1.92
CA ILE A 278 -15.01 -18.77 -3.28
C ILE A 278 -13.59 -19.25 -3.58
N ALA A 279 -12.63 -18.97 -2.68
CA ALA A 279 -11.25 -19.41 -2.85
C ALA A 279 -11.12 -20.92 -2.60
N ARG A 280 -10.36 -21.59 -3.47
CA ARG A 280 -10.09 -23.04 -3.40
C ARG A 280 -8.62 -23.29 -3.10
N PRO A 281 -8.25 -24.30 -2.29
CA PRO A 281 -6.85 -24.66 -2.07
C PRO A 281 -6.09 -24.92 -3.39
N VAL A 282 -4.87 -24.41 -3.48
CA VAL A 282 -3.93 -24.72 -4.56
C VAL A 282 -2.94 -25.74 -4.04
N THR A 283 -2.86 -26.89 -4.69
CA THR A 283 -1.82 -27.89 -4.43
C THR A 283 -0.57 -27.55 -5.21
N LEU A 284 0.55 -27.42 -4.50
CA LEU A 284 1.88 -27.46 -5.10
C LEU A 284 2.13 -28.91 -5.53
N GLY A 285 1.86 -29.20 -6.81
CA GLY A 285 2.12 -30.51 -7.41
C GLY A 285 3.61 -30.78 -7.58
#